data_AF-A0A1F4CGY7-F1
#
_entry.id   AF-A0A1F4CGY7-F1
#
_cell.length_a   1.000
_cell.length_b   1.000
_cell.length_c   1.000
_cell.angle_alpha   90.00
_cell.angle_beta   90.00
_cell.angle_gamma   90.00
#
_symmetry.space_group_name_H-M   'P 1'
#
loop_
_entity.id
_entity.type
_entity.pdbx_description
1 polymer ?
#
loop_
_entity_poly.entity_id
_entity_poly.type
_entity_poly.pdbx_seq_one_letter_code
_entity_poly.pdbx_strand_id
1 'polypeptide(L)' 'MRWIAAGGASVFHLPDEQSAVLADLLDQYDDLPMDLADASLVWLSRNLGTVLIATMDRTDFSVYRGAGGRRFRNLFFA' A
#
# COMPACT_ATOMS: atom_id res chain seq x y z
N MET A 1 20.17 -0.54 -3.51
CA MET A 1 19.21 -1.39 -4.27
C MET A 1 19.82 -2.65 -4.94
N ARG A 2 21.07 -3.05 -4.67
CA ARG A 2 21.67 -4.26 -5.29
C ARG A 2 20.88 -5.55 -5.00
N TRP A 3 20.27 -5.65 -3.83
CA TRP A 3 19.44 -6.79 -3.44
C TRP A 3 18.13 -6.89 -4.26
N ILE A 4 17.57 -5.76 -4.71
CA ILE A 4 16.43 -5.74 -5.64
C ILE A 4 16.86 -6.24 -7.02
N ALA A 5 18.00 -5.75 -7.52
CA ALA A 5 18.57 -6.22 -8.79
C ALA A 5 18.94 -7.71 -8.74
N ALA A 6 19.25 -8.24 -7.56
CA ALA A 6 19.48 -9.67 -7.31
C ALA A 6 18.19 -10.50 -7.14
N GLY A 7 17.01 -9.91 -7.36
CA GLY A 7 15.71 -10.60 -7.33
C GLY A 7 15.03 -10.66 -5.95
N GLY A 8 15.53 -9.93 -4.95
CA GLY A 8 14.93 -9.93 -3.60
C GLY A 8 13.57 -9.22 -3.51
N ALA A 9 13.22 -8.37 -4.48
CA ALA A 9 11.90 -7.76 -4.62
C ALA A 9 11.60 -7.41 -6.07
N SER A 10 10.31 -7.28 -6.39
CA SER A 10 9.84 -6.71 -7.67
C SER A 10 9.46 -5.25 -7.48
N VAL A 11 9.84 -4.41 -8.46
CA VAL A 11 9.45 -2.99 -8.49
C VAL A 11 8.21 -2.84 -9.35
N PHE A 12 7.17 -2.25 -8.79
CA PHE A 12 5.95 -1.93 -9.52
C PHE A 12 5.95 -0.47 -9.93
N HIS A 13 5.62 -0.20 -11.19
CA HIS A 13 5.38 1.15 -11.66
C HIS A 13 3.99 1.60 -11.22
N LEU A 14 3.91 2.81 -10.66
CA LEU A 14 2.67 3.51 -10.38
C LEU A 14 2.39 4.43 -11.58
N PRO A 15 1.41 4.12 -12.45
CA PRO A 15 1.14 4.90 -13.64
C PRO A 15 0.58 6.29 -13.30
N ASP A 16 0.92 7.30 -14.09
CA ASP A 16 0.48 8.69 -13.88
C ASP A 16 -1.05 8.84 -13.93
N GLU A 17 -1.75 7.98 -14.68
CA GLU A 17 -3.21 7.94 -14.76
C GLU A 17 -3.88 7.57 -13.42
N GLN A 18 -3.12 7.04 -12.47
CA GLN A 18 -3.60 6.70 -11.14
C GLN A 18 -3.51 7.87 -10.15
N SER A 19 -2.98 9.02 -10.56
CA SER A 19 -2.86 10.21 -9.71
C SER A 19 -4.18 10.62 -9.05
N ALA A 20 -5.30 10.59 -9.78
CA ALA A 20 -6.62 10.86 -9.21
C ALA A 20 -7.02 9.84 -8.13
N VAL A 21 -6.76 8.54 -8.36
CA VAL A 21 -7.06 7.48 -7.39
C VAL A 21 -6.23 7.63 -6.12
N LEU A 22 -4.98 8.09 -6.24
CA LEU A 22 -4.12 8.35 -5.09
C LEU A 22 -4.56 9.60 -4.33
N ALA A 23 -4.98 10.66 -5.03
CA ALA A 23 -5.58 11.84 -4.41
C ALA A 23 -6.84 11.47 -3.61
N ASP A 24 -7.74 10.66 -4.20
CA ASP A 24 -8.93 10.17 -3.50
C ASP A 24 -8.59 9.37 -2.25
N LEU A 25 -7.49 8.60 -2.26
CA LEU A 25 -7.01 7.87 -1.09
C LEU A 25 -6.47 8.79 0.00
N LEU A 26 -5.69 9.80 -0.38
CA LEU A 26 -5.18 10.81 0.54
C LEU A 26 -6.35 11.56 1.20
N ASP A 27 -7.33 11.99 0.41
CA ASP A 27 -8.54 12.65 0.92
C ASP A 27 -9.38 11.71 1.81
N GLN A 28 -9.48 10.42 1.45
CA GLN A 28 -10.23 9.42 2.21
C GLN A 28 -9.68 9.23 3.64
N TYR A 29 -8.37 9.37 3.82
CA TYR A 29 -7.67 9.11 5.08
C TYR A 29 -6.95 10.38 5.58
N ASP A 30 -7.48 11.57 5.29
CA ASP A 30 -6.90 12.87 5.69
C ASP A 30 -6.84 13.04 7.22
N ASP A 31 -7.60 12.25 7.98
CA ASP A 31 -7.54 12.17 9.44
C ASP A 31 -6.39 11.29 9.97
N LEU A 32 -5.68 10.58 9.08
CA LEU A 32 -4.52 9.74 9.34
C LEU A 32 -3.30 10.30 8.59
N PRO A 33 -2.06 9.95 8.98
CA PRO A 33 -0.87 10.48 8.33
C PRO A 33 -0.59 9.80 6.97
N MET A 34 -1.62 9.49 6.17
CA MET A 34 -1.44 8.84 4.88
C MET A 34 -0.62 9.73 3.96
N ASP A 35 0.47 9.18 3.44
CA ASP A 35 1.28 9.81 2.41
C ASP A 35 1.22 9.04 1.08
N LEU A 36 1.96 9.53 0.08
CA LEU A 36 2.02 8.88 -1.23
C LEU A 36 2.54 7.42 -1.14
N ALA A 37 3.44 7.11 -0.21
CA ALA A 37 3.96 5.76 -0.07
C ALA A 37 2.86 4.82 0.44
N ASP A 38 2.10 5.23 1.46
CA ASP A 38 0.97 4.44 1.97
C ASP A 38 -0.14 4.28 0.93
N ALA A 39 -0.54 5.38 0.29
CA ALA A 39 -1.55 5.37 -0.77
C ALA A 39 -1.13 4.43 -1.92
N SER A 40 0.15 4.44 -2.30
CA SER A 40 0.67 3.54 -3.34
C SER A 40 0.59 2.06 -2.94
N LEU A 41 0.76 1.71 -1.66
CA LEU A 41 0.61 0.35 -1.16
C LEU A 41 -0.86 -0.08 -1.09
N VAL A 42 -1.77 0.82 -0.72
CA VAL A 42 -3.22 0.58 -0.77
C VAL A 42 -3.69 0.36 -2.21
N TRP A 43 -3.25 1.22 -3.13
CA TRP A 43 -3.52 1.06 -4.56
C TRP A 43 -2.95 -0.26 -5.08
N LEU A 44 -1.69 -0.59 -4.78
CA LEU A 44 -1.05 -1.81 -5.26
C LEU A 44 -1.75 -3.06 -4.73
N SER A 45 -2.15 -3.05 -3.45
CA SER A 45 -2.97 -4.10 -2.84
C SER A 45 -4.26 -4.34 -3.62
N ARG A 46 -4.99 -3.27 -3.98
CA ARG A 46 -6.23 -3.37 -4.77
C ARG A 46 -5.98 -3.96 -6.16
N ASN A 47 -4.91 -3.55 -6.83
CA ASN A 47 -4.55 -4.05 -8.17
C ASN A 47 -4.11 -5.51 -8.17
N LEU A 48 -3.36 -5.94 -7.14
CA LEU A 48 -2.89 -7.33 -7.01
C LEU A 48 -3.93 -8.27 -6.37
N GLY A 49 -5.06 -7.75 -5.87
CA GLY A 49 -6.09 -8.54 -5.19
C GLY A 49 -5.65 -9.14 -3.85
N THR A 50 -4.55 -8.67 -3.27
CA THR A 50 -3.96 -9.19 -2.03
C THR A 50 -4.16 -8.25 -0.85
N VAL A 51 -4.27 -8.81 0.36
CA VAL A 51 -4.30 -8.04 1.62
C VAL A 51 -3.04 -8.25 2.46
N LEU A 52 -2.05 -8.96 1.91
CA LEU A 52 -0.78 -9.17 2.60
C LEU A 52 0.07 -7.92 2.50
N ILE A 53 0.66 -7.52 3.63
CA ILE A 53 1.60 -6.41 3.67
C ILE A 53 2.76 -6.73 4.60
N ALA A 54 3.95 -6.23 4.26
CA ALA A 54 5.11 -6.26 5.12
C ALA A 54 5.44 -4.82 5.52
N THR A 55 5.08 -4.41 6.74
CA THR A 55 5.31 -3.04 7.24
C THR A 55 5.56 -3.06 8.75
N MET A 56 6.37 -2.12 9.24
CA MET A 56 6.54 -1.90 10.68
C MET A 56 5.46 -0.98 11.26
N ASP A 57 4.80 -0.21 10.40
CA ASP A 57 3.70 0.66 10.79
C ASP A 57 2.42 -0.16 10.96
N ARG A 58 2.15 -0.52 12.20
CA ARG A 58 0.97 -1.30 12.58
C ARG A 58 -0.26 -0.43 12.75
N THR A 59 -0.08 0.84 13.11
CA THR A 59 -1.18 1.71 13.52
C THR A 59 -2.00 2.07 12.30
N ASP A 60 -1.36 2.59 11.26
CA ASP A 60 -2.09 3.18 10.15
C ASP A 60 -2.64 2.08 9.22
N PHE A 61 -1.82 1.05 8.95
CA PHE A 61 -2.27 -0.13 8.20
C PHE A 61 -3.30 -1.01 8.93
N SER A 62 -3.57 -0.78 10.22
CA SER A 62 -4.73 -1.38 10.88
C SER A 62 -6.06 -0.74 10.47
N VAL A 63 -6.01 0.52 10.02
CA VAL A 63 -7.17 1.31 9.60
C VAL A 63 -7.35 1.29 8.09
N TYR A 64 -6.27 1.35 7.31
CA TYR A 64 -6.34 1.29 5.86
C TYR A 64 -7.00 0.00 5.34
N ARG A 65 -7.62 0.10 4.16
CA ARG A 65 -8.37 -0.99 3.51
C ARG A 65 -7.86 -1.26 2.10
N GLY A 66 -7.30 -2.46 1.92
CA GLY A 66 -6.72 -2.95 0.68
C GLY A 66 -7.72 -3.64 -0.24
N ALA A 67 -7.31 -4.74 -0.87
CA ALA A 67 -8.10 -5.50 -1.85
C ALA A 67 -9.51 -5.86 -1.36
N GLY A 68 -10.52 -5.40 -2.11
CA GLY A 68 -11.92 -5.63 -1.81
C GLY A 68 -12.41 -4.94 -0.54
N GLY A 69 -11.74 -3.86 -0.10
CA GLY A 69 -12.09 -3.13 1.12
C GLY A 69 -11.75 -3.88 2.41
N ARG A 70 -10.92 -4.93 2.33
CA ARG A 70 -10.56 -5.78 3.49
C ARG A 70 -9.38 -5.21 4.27
N ARG A 71 -9.30 -5.60 5.55
CA ARG A 71 -8.16 -5.27 6.43
C ARG A 71 -6.88 -5.92 5.92
N PHE A 72 -5.76 -5.22 6.06
CA PHE A 72 -4.45 -5.79 5.80
C PHE A 72 -4.08 -6.87 6.83
N ARG A 73 -3.34 -7.88 6.38
CA ARG A 73 -2.66 -8.88 7.21
C ARG A 73 -1.16 -8.61 7.15
N ASN A 74 -0.63 -8.09 8.25
CA ASN A 74 0.78 -7.73 8.33
C ASN A 74 1.64 -8.99 8.57
N LEU A 75 2.53 -9.29 7.63
CA LEU A 75 3.38 -10.47 7.62
C LEU A 75 4.49 -10.46 8.68
N PHE A 76 4.87 -9.29 9.20
CA PHE A 76 5.91 -9.20 10.25
C PHE A 76 5.40 -9.57 11.64
N PHE A 77 4.09 -9.54 11.84
CA PHE A 77 3.45 -9.77 13.14
C PHE A 77 2.32 -10.80 13.06
N ALA A 78 2.26 -11.55 11.95
CA ALA A 78 1.31 -12.63 11.71
C ALA A 78 1.73 -13.93 12.41
#